data_AF-A0A3D5TKR4-F1
#
_entry.id   AF-A0A3D5TKR4-F1
#
_cell.length_a   1.000
_cell.length_b   1.000
_cell.length_c   1.000
_cell.angle_alpha   90.00
_cell.angle_beta   90.00
_cell.angle_gamma   90.00
#
_symmetry.space_group_name_H-M   'P 1'
#
loop_
_entity.id
_entity.type
_entity.pdbx_description
1 polymer ?
#
loop_
_entity_poly.entity_id
_entity_poly.type
_entity_poly.pdbx_seq_one_letter_code
_entity_poly.pdbx_strand_id
1 'polypeptide(L)'
;MKRFATALVLLLLTLTLSIGAQLIFSKKTDELITGLEALLCAVDAGEGEKRALENVEKAWHGSKKILHILLVHRSMDEIEININSLGEYLGAGDRESLRQACTEALMQLENLRDAGRITIENILKIA
;
A
#
# COMPACT_ATOMS: atom_id res chain seq x y z
N MET A 1 -5.40 21.63 -37.46
CA MET A 1 -4.96 20.23 -37.25
C MET A 1 -3.83 20.08 -36.22
N LYS A 2 -2.79 20.92 -36.20
CA LYS A 2 -1.69 20.81 -35.19
C LYS A 2 -2.17 20.85 -33.73
N ARG A 3 -3.13 21.73 -33.42
CA ARG A 3 -3.71 21.87 -32.06
C ARG A 3 -4.48 20.61 -31.59
N PHE A 4 -5.17 19.94 -32.50
CA PHE A 4 -5.86 18.68 -32.21
C PHE A 4 -4.86 17.54 -31.96
N ALA A 5 -3.80 17.47 -32.77
CA ALA A 5 -2.72 16.50 -32.54
C ALA A 5 -2.03 16.74 -31.19
N THR A 6 -1.74 17.99 -30.82
CA THR A 6 -1.18 18.31 -29.50
C THR A 6 -2.12 17.93 -28.36
N ALA A 7 -3.42 18.23 -28.47
CA ALA A 7 -4.41 17.84 -27.47
C ALA A 7 -4.51 16.32 -27.32
N LEU A 8 -4.50 15.56 -28.42
CA LEU A 8 -4.52 14.10 -28.41
C LEU A 8 -3.26 13.52 -27.75
N VAL A 9 -2.08 14.08 -28.06
CA VAL A 9 -0.82 13.65 -27.45
C VAL A 9 -0.82 13.91 -25.94
N LEU A 10 -1.28 15.09 -25.50
CA LEU A 10 -1.38 15.41 -24.08
C LEU A 10 -2.36 14.47 -23.37
N LEU A 11 -3.50 14.16 -23.99
CA LEU A 11 -4.50 13.24 -23.45
C LEU A 11 -3.91 11.83 -23.26
N LEU A 12 -3.24 11.29 -24.28
CA LEU A 12 -2.59 9.97 -24.20
C LEU A 12 -1.48 9.96 -23.14
N LEU A 13 -0.72 11.05 -23.00
CA LEU A 13 0.34 11.17 -22.02
C LEU A 13 -0.23 11.23 -20.59
N THR A 14 -1.32 11.97 -20.37
CA THR A 14 -2.00 11.97 -19.07
C THR A 14 -2.60 10.61 -18.73
N LEU A 15 -3.20 9.92 -19.71
CA LEU A 15 -3.79 8.60 -19.49
C LEU A 15 -2.73 7.56 -19.11
N THR A 16 -1.60 7.54 -19.82
CA THR A 16 -0.50 6.60 -19.51
C THR A 16 0.14 6.88 -18.15
N LEU A 17 0.29 8.16 -17.76
CA LEU A 17 0.76 8.53 -16.42
C LEU A 17 -0.22 8.09 -15.33
N SER A 18 -1.52 8.31 -15.50
CA SER A 18 -2.55 7.90 -14.54
C SER A 18 -2.59 6.38 -14.35
N ILE A 19 -2.56 5.61 -15.44
CA ILE A 19 -2.53 4.14 -15.38
C ILE A 19 -1.22 3.67 -14.74
N GLY A 20 -0.09 4.24 -15.13
CA GLY A 20 1.23 3.89 -14.58
C GLY A 20 1.31 4.13 -13.07
N ALA A 21 0.80 5.26 -12.58
CA ALA A 21 0.73 5.57 -11.15
C ALA A 21 -0.10 4.53 -10.39
N GLN A 22 -1.24 4.12 -10.94
CA GLN A 22 -2.12 3.12 -10.35
C GLN A 22 -1.50 1.71 -10.31
N LEU A 23 -0.74 1.32 -11.35
CA LEU A 23 0.00 0.06 -11.35
C LEU A 23 1.11 0.02 -10.30
N ILE A 24 1.86 1.11 -10.17
CA ILE A 24 2.89 1.25 -9.12
C ILE A 24 2.24 1.18 -7.75
N PHE A 25 1.12 1.88 -7.56
CA PHE A 25 0.34 1.83 -6.33
C PHE A 25 -0.08 0.40 -5.97
N SER A 26 -0.75 -0.31 -6.89
CA SER A 26 -1.21 -1.69 -6.65
C SER A 26 -0.06 -2.60 -6.24
N LYS A 27 1.07 -2.53 -6.97
CA LYS A 27 2.23 -3.36 -6.67
C LYS A 27 2.80 -3.08 -5.28
N LYS A 28 2.91 -1.81 -4.89
CA LYS A 28 3.44 -1.42 -3.58
C LYS A 28 2.53 -1.80 -2.43
N THR A 29 1.22 -1.65 -2.62
CA THR A 29 0.22 -2.05 -1.64
C THR A 29 0.18 -3.57 -1.49
N ASP A 30 0.30 -4.35 -2.58
CA ASP A 30 0.37 -5.81 -2.51
C ASP A 30 1.66 -6.30 -1.81
N GLU A 31 2.82 -5.69 -2.09
CA GLU A 31 4.08 -5.99 -1.38
C GLU A 31 3.92 -5.81 0.15
N LEU A 32 3.21 -4.76 0.57
CA LEU A 32 2.92 -4.48 1.98
C LEU A 32 1.91 -5.45 2.59
N ILE A 33 0.80 -5.74 1.88
CA ILE A 33 -0.22 -6.69 2.33
C ILE A 33 0.41 -8.07 2.55
N THR A 34 1.15 -8.60 1.57
CA THR A 34 1.83 -9.89 1.72
C THR A 34 2.84 -9.89 2.88
N GLY A 35 3.53 -8.78 3.12
CA GLY A 35 4.42 -8.63 4.27
C GLY A 35 3.66 -8.72 5.60
N LEU A 36 2.54 -8.01 5.72
CA LEU A 36 1.70 -8.00 6.92
C LEU A 36 1.02 -9.35 7.15
N GLU A 37 0.55 -10.03 6.12
CA GLU A 37 0.03 -11.41 6.20
C GLU A 37 1.10 -12.37 6.72
N ALA A 38 2.34 -12.26 6.20
CA ALA A 38 3.45 -13.08 6.67
C ALA A 38 3.81 -12.80 8.13
N LEU A 39 3.73 -11.53 8.56
CA LEU A 39 3.93 -11.15 9.96
C LEU A 39 2.81 -11.69 10.84
N LEU A 40 1.55 -11.59 10.43
CA LEU A 40 0.41 -12.15 11.17
C LEU A 40 0.56 -13.66 11.35
N CYS A 41 0.91 -14.38 10.28
CA CYS A 41 1.21 -15.82 10.35
C CYS A 41 2.36 -16.15 11.31
N ALA A 42 3.42 -15.34 11.33
CA ALA A 42 4.54 -15.52 12.25
C ALA A 42 4.13 -15.28 13.71
N VAL A 43 3.28 -14.27 13.96
CA VAL A 43 2.72 -13.97 15.30
C VAL A 43 1.85 -15.11 15.79
N ASP A 44 0.98 -15.65 14.94
CA ASP A 44 0.11 -16.79 15.27
C ASP A 44 0.92 -18.09 15.48
N ALA A 45 1.99 -18.29 14.72
CA ALA A 45 2.91 -19.42 14.92
C ALA A 45 3.84 -19.23 16.14
N GLY A 46 4.03 -18.00 16.59
CA GLY A 46 4.95 -17.63 17.67
C GLY A 46 6.43 -17.78 17.32
N GLU A 47 6.75 -17.81 16.02
CA GLU A 47 8.13 -17.93 15.52
C GLU A 47 8.34 -17.06 14.26
N GLY A 48 9.50 -16.40 14.19
CA GLY A 48 9.93 -15.67 13.00
C GLY A 48 9.38 -14.24 12.89
N GLU A 49 8.69 -13.73 13.91
CA GLU A 49 8.03 -12.43 13.93
C GLU A 49 9.01 -11.29 13.61
N LYS A 50 10.23 -11.37 14.15
CA LYS A 50 11.27 -10.36 13.94
C LYS A 50 11.69 -10.25 12.47
N ARG A 51 11.90 -11.38 11.79
CA ARG A 51 12.29 -11.40 10.38
C ARG A 51 11.14 -10.93 9.49
N ALA A 52 9.92 -11.31 9.83
CA ALA A 52 8.72 -10.87 9.12
C ALA A 52 8.53 -9.35 9.26
N LEU A 53 8.71 -8.80 10.47
CA LEU A 53 8.63 -7.37 10.72
C LEU A 53 9.69 -6.60 9.94
N GLU A 54 10.95 -7.04 9.95
CA GLU A 54 12.01 -6.40 9.16
C GLU A 54 11.68 -6.33 7.66
N ASN A 55 10.95 -7.31 7.13
CA ASN A 55 10.49 -7.29 5.74
C ASN A 55 9.37 -6.27 5.52
N VAL A 56 8.41 -6.18 6.46
CA VAL A 56 7.34 -5.16 6.44
C VAL A 56 7.93 -3.76 6.48
N GLU A 57 8.88 -3.50 7.38
CA GLU A 57 9.55 -2.21 7.51
C GLU A 57 10.33 -1.83 6.24
N LYS A 58 11.04 -2.79 5.63
CA LYS A 58 11.73 -2.58 4.35
C LYS A 58 10.75 -2.27 3.22
N ALA A 59 9.66 -3.03 3.12
CA ALA A 59 8.62 -2.82 2.12
C ALA A 59 7.96 -1.44 2.30
N TRP A 60 7.68 -1.05 3.55
CA TRP A 60 7.15 0.26 3.91
C TRP A 60 8.11 1.37 3.52
N HIS A 61 9.36 1.31 3.95
CA HIS A 61 10.35 2.34 3.65
C HIS A 61 10.56 2.51 2.14
N GLY A 62 10.59 1.41 1.39
CA GLY A 62 10.72 1.43 -0.08
C GLY A 62 9.48 1.97 -0.81
N SER A 63 8.32 2.01 -0.14
CA SER A 63 7.03 2.38 -0.73
C SER A 63 6.52 3.73 -0.25
N LYS A 64 6.89 4.16 0.96
CA LYS A 64 6.38 5.35 1.65
C LYS A 64 6.43 6.59 0.76
N LYS A 65 7.57 6.85 0.10
CA LYS A 65 7.75 8.06 -0.71
C LYS A 65 6.75 8.16 -1.86
N ILE A 66 6.49 7.06 -2.57
CA ILE A 66 5.57 7.06 -3.71
C ILE A 66 4.12 7.01 -3.23
N LEU A 67 3.83 6.23 -2.19
CA LEU A 67 2.50 6.14 -1.61
C LEU A 67 2.04 7.50 -1.04
N HIS A 68 2.92 8.26 -0.40
CA HIS A 68 2.63 9.60 0.09
C HIS A 68 2.34 10.64 -1.01
N ILE A 69 2.74 10.37 -2.26
CA ILE A 69 2.37 11.20 -3.43
C ILE A 69 1.00 10.78 -3.97
N LEU A 70 0.70 9.48 -3.92
CA LEU A 70 -0.47 8.89 -4.58
C LEU A 70 -1.71 8.80 -3.69
N LEU A 71 -1.54 8.75 -2.37
CA LEU A 71 -2.61 8.57 -1.39
C LEU A 71 -3.00 9.88 -0.68
N VAL A 72 -4.24 9.90 -0.17
CA VAL A 72 -4.70 10.96 0.73
C VAL A 72 -3.90 10.90 2.03
N HIS A 73 -3.35 12.05 2.46
CA HIS A 73 -2.46 12.15 3.63
C HIS A 73 -3.00 11.45 4.89
N ARG A 74 -4.29 11.58 5.20
CA ARG A 74 -4.89 10.96 6.40
C ARG A 74 -4.73 9.44 6.46
N SER A 75 -4.97 8.74 5.35
CA SER A 75 -4.83 7.29 5.28
C SER A 75 -3.36 6.86 5.38
N MET A 76 -2.45 7.69 4.87
CA MET A 76 -1.01 7.45 4.99
C MET A 76 -0.52 7.60 6.43
N ASP A 77 -0.99 8.63 7.14
CA ASP A 77 -0.60 8.87 8.54
C ASP A 77 -1.06 7.72 9.45
N GLU A 78 -2.29 7.22 9.25
CA GLU A 78 -2.82 6.09 10.02
C GLU A 78 -2.04 4.79 9.76
N ILE A 79 -1.75 4.47 8.50
CA ILE A 79 -0.93 3.30 8.13
C ILE A 79 0.50 3.45 8.69
N GLU A 80 1.06 4.66 8.63
CA GLU A 80 2.39 4.93 9.16
C GLU A 80 2.46 4.70 10.68
N ILE A 81 1.48 5.21 11.42
CA ILE A 81 1.39 5.01 12.87
C ILE A 81 1.31 3.52 13.19
N ASN A 82 0.42 2.79 12.50
CA ASN A 82 0.25 1.36 12.73
C ASN A 82 1.53 0.57 12.44
N ILE A 83 2.19 0.81 11.30
CA ILE A 83 3.45 0.12 10.93
C ILE A 83 4.58 0.44 11.90
N ASN A 84 4.73 1.70 12.31
CA ASN A 84 5.78 2.10 13.25
C ASN A 84 5.56 1.50 14.65
N SER A 85 4.31 1.25 15.04
CA SER A 85 3.96 0.68 16.35
C SER A 85 4.24 -0.83 16.43
N LEU A 86 4.32 -1.54 15.30
CA LEU A 86 4.56 -3.00 15.26
C LEU A 86 5.87 -3.40 15.96
N GLY A 87 6.93 -2.61 15.77
CA GLY A 87 8.22 -2.85 16.43
C GLY A 87 8.15 -2.69 17.94
N GLU A 88 7.35 -1.74 18.43
CA GLU A 88 7.14 -1.51 19.86
C GLU A 88 6.38 -2.68 20.49
N TYR A 89 5.29 -3.14 19.86
CA TYR A 89 4.51 -4.28 20.34
C TYR A 89 5.32 -5.57 20.34
N LEU A 90 6.10 -5.82 19.28
CA LEU A 90 6.99 -6.98 19.22
C LEU A 90 8.07 -6.93 20.32
N GLY A 91 8.67 -5.76 20.54
CA GLY A 91 9.69 -5.57 21.59
C GLY A 91 9.13 -5.73 23.01
N ALA A 92 7.87 -5.34 23.23
CA ALA A 92 7.16 -5.52 24.49
C ALA A 92 6.66 -6.96 24.71
N GLY A 93 6.69 -7.81 23.68
CA GLY A 93 6.11 -9.15 23.71
C GLY A 93 4.57 -9.16 23.72
N ASP A 94 3.94 -8.02 23.39
CA ASP A 94 2.49 -7.86 23.35
C ASP A 94 1.94 -8.37 22.01
N ARG A 95 1.75 -9.69 21.93
CA ARG A 95 1.28 -10.37 20.72
C ARG A 95 -0.13 -9.96 20.31
N GLU A 96 -0.99 -9.61 21.27
CA GLU A 96 -2.37 -9.24 20.96
C GLU A 96 -2.43 -7.86 20.31
N SER A 97 -1.73 -6.87 20.88
CA SER A 97 -1.62 -5.54 20.28
C SER A 97 -0.91 -5.58 18.92
N LEU A 98 0.13 -6.41 18.79
CA LEU A 98 0.82 -6.63 17.52
C LEU A 98 -0.14 -7.20 16.45
N ARG A 99 -0.90 -8.23 16.80
CA ARG A 99 -1.89 -8.87 15.91
C ARG A 99 -2.99 -7.89 15.51
N GLN A 100 -3.50 -7.10 16.45
CA GLN A 100 -4.51 -6.07 16.18
C GLN A 100 -3.97 -5.01 15.21
N ALA A 101 -2.79 -4.44 15.49
CA ALA A 101 -2.18 -3.43 14.64
C ALA A 101 -1.87 -3.95 13.22
N CYS A 102 -1.39 -5.21 13.10
CA CYS A 102 -1.22 -5.87 11.80
C CYS A 102 -2.55 -5.97 11.04
N THR A 103 -3.63 -6.38 11.72
CA THR A 103 -4.95 -6.58 11.11
C THR A 103 -5.54 -5.25 10.65
N GLU A 104 -5.42 -4.20 11.46
CA GLU A 104 -5.89 -2.86 11.11
C GLU A 104 -5.13 -2.27 9.91
N ALA A 105 -3.80 -2.37 9.91
CA ALA A 105 -2.98 -1.92 8.78
C ALA A 105 -3.32 -2.68 7.49
N LEU A 106 -3.53 -4.00 7.60
CA LEU A 106 -3.88 -4.85 6.47
C LEU A 106 -5.25 -4.47 5.90
N MET A 107 -6.28 -4.34 6.74
CA MET A 107 -7.61 -3.94 6.32
C MET A 107 -7.61 -2.55 5.66
N GLN A 108 -6.83 -1.60 6.19
CA GLN A 108 -6.67 -0.27 5.59
C GLN A 108 -6.03 -0.35 4.19
N LEU A 109 -4.94 -1.12 4.04
CA LEU A 109 -4.26 -1.30 2.77
C LEU A 109 -5.11 -2.02 1.73
N GLU A 110 -5.88 -3.04 2.13
CA GLU A 110 -6.81 -3.75 1.25
C GLU A 110 -7.92 -2.83 0.74
N ASN A 111 -8.54 -2.06 1.63
CA ASN A 111 -9.57 -1.10 1.25
C ASN A 111 -9.03 -0.05 0.25
N LEU A 112 -7.79 0.41 0.45
CA LEU A 112 -7.15 1.34 -0.47
C LEU A 112 -6.83 0.69 -1.83
N ARG A 113 -6.33 -0.54 -1.85
CA ARG A 113 -6.08 -1.31 -3.08
C ARG A 113 -7.36 -1.50 -3.87
N ASP A 114 -8.42 -1.93 -3.21
CA ASP A 114 -9.68 -2.27 -3.85
C ASP A 114 -10.38 -1.03 -4.40
N ALA A 115 -10.33 0.10 -3.68
CA ALA A 115 -10.79 1.39 -4.18
C ALA A 115 -10.01 1.84 -5.44
N GLY A 116 -8.69 1.66 -5.45
CA GLY A 116 -7.84 1.94 -6.61
C GLY A 116 -8.20 1.06 -7.81
N ARG A 117 -8.38 -0.24 -7.59
CA ARG A 117 -8.76 -1.21 -8.64
C ARG A 117 -10.09 -0.88 -9.30
N ILE A 118 -11.12 -0.57 -8.50
CA ILE A 118 -12.44 -0.16 -9.02
C ILE A 118 -12.31 1.07 -9.93
N THR A 119 -11.46 2.02 -9.54
CA THR A 119 -11.22 3.25 -10.31
C THR A 119 -10.61 2.94 -11.68
N ILE A 120 -9.60 2.05 -11.75
CA ILE A 120 -8.98 1.63 -13.02
C ILE A 120 -9.98 0.88 -13.90
N GLU A 121 -10.72 -0.07 -13.33
CA GLU A 121 -11.70 -0.86 -14.09
C GLU A 121 -12.75 0.04 -14.73
N ASN A 122 -13.17 1.11 -14.05
CA ASN A 122 -14.08 2.10 -14.62
C ASN A 122 -13.44 2.88 -15.77
N ILE A 123 -12.18 3.32 -15.64
CA ILE A 123 -11.46 4.03 -16.71
C ILE A 123 -11.31 3.13 -17.95
N LEU A 124 -10.92 1.87 -17.76
CA LEU A 124 -10.71 0.91 -18.85
C LEU A 124 -12.01 0.46 -19.52
N LYS A 125 -13.15 0.52 -18.82
CA LYS A 125 -14.47 0.25 -19.42
C LYS A 125 -14.99 1.43 -20.26
N ILE A 126 -14.52 2.64 -19.98
CA ILE A 126 -14.98 3.87 -20.65
C ILE A 126 -14.05 4.25 -21.82
N ALA A 127 -12.78 3.85 -21.78
CA ALA A 127 -11.79 4.03 -22.86
C ALA A 127 -11.94 3.00 -23.98
#